data_AF-A0A933NIL9-F1
#
_entry.id   AF-A0A933NIL9-F1
#
_cell.length_a   1.000
_cell.length_b   1.000
_cell.length_c   1.000
_cell.angle_alpha   90.00
_cell.angle_beta   90.00
_cell.angle_gamma   90.00
#
_symmetry.space_group_name_H-M   'P 1'
#
loop_
_entity.id
_entity.type
_entity.pdbx_description
1 polymer ?
#
loop_
_entity_poly.entity_id
_entity_poly.type
_entity_poly.pdbx_seq_one_letter_code
_entity_poly.pdbx_strand_id
1 'polypeptide(L)'
;LPVPKQQQGLTLKLNGHYRYYGIKGNWRALDRFRYETGRVWFKWLNRRSQRKSLTWDEYNAMLTRYSLPPARLSRPTPSVSKPVSPRNRMR
;
A
#
# COMPACT_ATOMS: atom_id res chain seq x y z
N LEU A 1 -16.77 -13.87 -3.94
CA LEU A 1 -15.41 -14.24 -3.48
C LEU A 1 -15.34 -14.14 -1.96
N PRO A 2 -14.74 -15.11 -1.25
CA PRO A 2 -14.48 -15.00 0.18
C PRO A 2 -13.62 -13.78 0.53
N VAL A 3 -13.82 -13.18 1.72
CA VAL A 3 -13.06 -12.01 2.21
C VAL A 3 -11.54 -12.17 2.10
N PRO A 4 -10.92 -13.31 2.48
CA PRO A 4 -9.47 -13.49 2.36
C PRO A 4 -8.96 -13.38 0.92
N LYS A 5 -9.67 -13.96 -0.06
CA LYS A 5 -9.30 -13.86 -1.47
C LYS A 5 -9.42 -12.43 -2.00
N GLN A 6 -10.43 -11.68 -1.54
CA GLN A 6 -10.57 -10.26 -1.89
C GLN A 6 -9.38 -9.45 -1.33
N GLN A 7 -9.02 -9.66 -0.06
CA GLN A 7 -7.91 -8.98 0.59
C GLN A 7 -6.57 -9.26 -0.10
N GLN A 8 -6.31 -10.51 -0.50
CA GLN A 8 -5.09 -10.88 -1.23
C GLN A 8 -5.00 -10.14 -2.57
N GLY A 9 -6.10 -10.11 -3.33
CA GLY A 9 -6.15 -9.38 -4.61
C GLY A 9 -5.92 -7.87 -4.44
N LEU A 10 -6.52 -7.26 -3.41
CA LEU A 10 -6.30 -5.85 -3.09
C LEU A 10 -4.86 -5.57 -2.67
N THR A 11 -4.26 -6.45 -1.88
CA THR A 11 -2.86 -6.38 -1.45
C THR A 11 -1.90 -6.39 -2.63
N LEU A 12 -2.11 -7.29 -3.59
CA LEU A 12 -1.29 -7.35 -4.81
C LEU A 12 -1.39 -6.04 -5.62
N LYS A 13 -2.61 -5.51 -5.79
CA LYS A 13 -2.83 -4.24 -6.51
C LYS A 13 -2.18 -3.05 -5.80
N LEU A 14 -2.33 -2.95 -4.47
CA LEU A 14 -1.72 -1.89 -3.66
C LEU A 14 -0.20 -1.96 -3.76
N ASN A 15 0.40 -3.14 -3.59
CA ASN A 15 1.85 -3.32 -3.71
C ASN A 15 2.36 -2.96 -5.11
N GLY A 16 1.64 -3.34 -6.17
CA GLY A 16 1.98 -2.92 -7.54
C GLY A 16 1.95 -1.40 -7.70
N HIS A 17 0.92 -0.75 -7.19
CA HIS A 17 0.79 0.71 -7.22
C HIS A 17 1.92 1.40 -6.43
N TYR A 18 2.26 0.89 -5.25
CA TYR A 18 3.35 1.41 -4.43
C TYR A 18 4.72 1.24 -5.09
N ARG A 19 4.95 0.16 -5.83
CA ARG A 19 6.20 -0.02 -6.58
C ARG A 19 6.36 1.02 -7.68
N TYR A 20 5.27 1.37 -8.36
CA TYR A 20 5.28 2.34 -9.45
C TYR A 20 5.33 3.79 -8.95
N TYR A 21 4.51 4.15 -7.96
CA TYR A 21 4.35 5.52 -7.47
C TYR A 21 5.09 5.82 -6.15
N GLY A 22 5.83 4.84 -5.61
CA GLY A 22 6.55 4.89 -4.33
C GLY A 22 7.82 5.73 -4.32
N ILE A 23 7.73 6.97 -4.78
CA ILE A 23 8.81 7.95 -4.79
C ILE A 23 8.78 8.82 -3.52
N LYS A 24 9.94 9.40 -3.16
CA LYS A 24 10.06 10.33 -2.04
C LYS A 24 9.13 11.53 -2.28
N GLY A 25 8.36 11.92 -1.26
CA GLY A 25 7.40 13.02 -1.34
C GLY A 25 5.96 12.62 -1.71
N ASN A 26 5.73 11.40 -2.24
CA ASN A 26 4.39 10.97 -2.66
C ASN A 26 3.60 10.21 -1.56
N TRP A 27 4.08 10.18 -0.32
CA TRP A 27 3.48 9.38 0.74
C TRP A 27 2.00 9.71 1.01
N ARG A 28 1.63 11.00 0.95
CA ARG A 28 0.25 11.47 1.17
C ARG A 28 -0.72 10.88 0.15
N ALA A 29 -0.33 10.84 -1.12
CA ALA A 29 -1.20 10.31 -2.16
C ALA A 29 -1.33 8.78 -2.05
N LEU A 30 -0.24 8.07 -1.71
CA LEU A 30 -0.26 6.63 -1.53
C LEU A 30 -1.11 6.20 -0.33
N ASP A 31 -1.05 6.96 0.77
CA ASP A 31 -1.89 6.72 1.94
C ASP A 31 -3.36 7.01 1.64
N ARG A 32 -3.65 8.13 0.95
CA ARG A 32 -5.00 8.42 0.44
C ARG A 32 -5.52 7.31 -0.47
N PHE A 33 -4.70 6.79 -1.37
CA PHE A 33 -5.07 5.70 -2.26
C PHE A 33 -5.44 4.43 -1.48
N ARG A 34 -4.66 4.08 -0.45
CA ARG A 34 -4.97 2.97 0.46
C ARG A 34 -6.31 3.17 1.16
N TYR A 35 -6.53 4.37 1.71
CA TYR A 35 -7.75 4.71 2.43
C TYR A 35 -8.99 4.60 1.54
N GLU A 36 -8.96 5.19 0.35
CA GLU A 36 -10.08 5.11 -0.59
C GLU A 36 -10.33 3.68 -1.08
N THR A 37 -9.26 2.89 -1.27
CA THR A 37 -9.38 1.46 -1.59
C THR A 37 -10.14 0.71 -0.49
N GLY A 38 -9.82 0.97 0.78
CA GLY A 38 -10.55 0.41 1.93
C GLY A 38 -12.03 0.83 1.95
N ARG A 39 -12.32 2.12 1.75
CA ARG A 39 -13.70 2.64 1.68
C ARG A 39 -14.53 2.00 0.58
N VAL A 40 -13.96 1.88 -0.61
CA VAL A 40 -14.63 1.23 -1.74
C VAL A 40 -14.86 -0.25 -1.43
N TRP A 41 -13.89 -0.93 -0.84
CA TRP A 41 -14.04 -2.34 -0.46
C TRP A 41 -15.19 -2.53 0.53
N PHE A 42 -15.27 -1.70 1.57
CA PHE A 42 -16.38 -1.71 2.52
C PHE A 42 -17.74 -1.49 1.88
N LYS A 43 -17.86 -0.47 1.02
CA LYS A 43 -19.10 -0.22 0.26
C LYS A 43 -19.55 -1.46 -0.51
N TRP A 44 -18.62 -2.17 -1.15
CA TRP A 44 -18.91 -3.38 -1.92
C TRP A 44 -19.13 -4.64 -1.08
N LEU A 45 -18.61 -4.70 0.15
CA LEU A 45 -18.94 -5.76 1.10
C LEU A 45 -20.38 -5.60 1.58
N ASN A 46 -20.76 -4.38 1.97
CA ASN A 46 -22.12 -4.06 2.40
C ASN A 46 -23.16 -4.25 1.30
N ARG A 47 -22.82 -3.91 0.05
CA ARG A 47 -23.74 -4.09 -1.09
C ARG A 47 -23.99 -5.56 -1.46
N ARG A 48 -23.04 -6.46 -1.20
CA ARG A 48 -23.14 -7.89 -1.55
C ARG A 48 -23.70 -8.77 -0.43
N SER A 49 -23.75 -8.25 0.79
CA SER A 49 -24.25 -9.00 1.94
C SER A 49 -25.78 -8.98 1.95
N GLN A 50 -26.40 -10.16 1.94
CA GLN A 50 -27.81 -10.34 2.33
C GLN A 50 -28.00 -10.24 3.87
N ARG A 51 -26.92 -10.09 4.65
CA ARG A 51 -26.94 -9.93 6.11
C ARG A 51 -26.96 -8.45 6.49
N LYS A 52 -27.23 -8.19 7.76
CA LYS A 52 -27.12 -6.87 8.41
C LYS A 52 -25.85 -6.15 7.95
N SER A 53 -25.98 -4.88 7.58
CA SER A 53 -24.87 -4.05 7.12
C SER A 53 -23.73 -4.06 8.13
N LEU A 54 -22.52 -4.33 7.66
CA LEU A 54 -21.27 -4.16 8.38
C LEU A 54 -21.11 -2.69 8.74
N THR A 55 -20.97 -2.41 10.03
CA THR A 55 -20.64 -1.09 10.56
C THR A 55 -19.17 -0.76 10.32
N TRP A 56 -18.81 0.52 10.50
CA TRP A 56 -17.43 0.96 10.33
C TRP A 56 -16.49 0.36 11.38
N ASP A 57 -16.97 0.21 12.61
CA ASP A 57 -16.21 -0.41 13.70
C ASP A 57 -15.98 -1.91 13.47
N GLU A 58 -16.99 -2.64 13.02
CA GLU A 58 -16.82 -4.06 12.64
C GLU A 58 -15.89 -4.23 11.45
N TYR A 59 -15.93 -3.30 10.49
CA TYR A 59 -14.98 -3.30 9.37
C TYR A 59 -13.55 -3.03 9.85
N ASN A 60 -13.35 -2.07 10.75
CA ASN A 60 -12.05 -1.80 11.35
C ASN A 60 -11.53 -3.00 12.15
N ALA A 61 -12.40 -3.67 12.92
CA ALA A 61 -12.08 -4.91 13.59
C ALA A 61 -11.68 -6.01 12.59
N MET A 62 -12.40 -6.14 11.47
CA MET A 62 -12.05 -7.08 10.40
C MET A 62 -10.68 -6.77 9.79
N LEU A 63 -10.34 -5.49 9.59
CA LEU A 63 -9.06 -5.06 9.05
C LEU A 63 -7.87 -5.40 9.96
N THR A 64 -8.07 -5.65 11.26
CA THR A 64 -6.99 -6.14 12.14
C THR A 64 -6.48 -7.51 11.68
N ARG A 65 -7.37 -8.37 11.19
CA ARG A 65 -7.04 -9.69 10.65
C ARG A 65 -6.74 -9.66 9.16
N TYR A 66 -7.45 -8.82 8.40
CA TYR A 66 -7.36 -8.71 6.95
C TYR A 66 -6.83 -7.34 6.52
N SER A 67 -5.62 -7.02 6.98
CA SER A 67 -5.04 -5.69 6.79
C SER A 67 -4.70 -5.38 5.34
N LEU A 68 -4.85 -4.11 4.95
CA LEU A 68 -4.32 -3.59 3.68
C LEU A 68 -2.93 -3.01 3.91
N PRO A 69 -1.91 -3.40 3.11
CA PRO A 69 -0.53 -3.02 3.34
C PRO A 69 -0.38 -1.50 3.32
N PRO A 70 0.38 -0.89 4.25
CA PRO A 70 0.73 0.51 4.15
C PRO A 70 1.69 0.75 2.98
N ALA A 71 1.69 1.98 2.45
CA ALA A 71 2.63 2.39 1.42
C ALA A 71 4.06 2.30 1.96
N ARG A 72 4.91 1.51 1.30
CA ARG A 72 6.35 1.43 1.61
C ARG A 72 7.12 2.22 0.56
N LEU A 73 8.14 2.96 0.99
CA LEU A 73 9.09 3.59 0.08
C LEU A 73 9.78 2.50 -0.72
N SER A 74 9.60 2.54 -2.04
CA SER A 74 10.06 1.49 -2.96
C SER A 74 11.58 1.53 -3.17
N ARG A 75 12.22 2.67 -2.87
CA ARG A 75 13.67 2.83 -3.06
C ARG A 75 14.36 3.32 -1.78
N PRO A 76 15.37 2.60 -1.26
CA PRO A 76 16.42 3.27 -0.50
C PRO A 76 17.04 4.30 -1.44
N THR A 77 17.10 5.55 -0.99
CA THR A 77 17.89 6.57 -1.70
C THR A 77 19.32 6.05 -1.82
N PRO A 78 19.99 6.12 -2.98
CA PRO A 78 21.44 5.99 -2.97
C PRO A 78 21.94 7.12 -2.08
N SER A 79 22.36 6.78 -0.86
CA SER A 79 23.09 7.69 0.01
C SER A 79 24.26 8.19 -0.83
N VAL A 80 24.31 9.52 -1.01
CA VAL A 80 25.35 10.29 -1.70
C VAL A 80 26.61 9.45 -1.91
N SER A 81 26.88 9.10 -3.17
CA SER A 81 28.12 8.45 -3.57
C SER A 81 29.28 9.14 -2.87
N LYS A 82 30.03 8.40 -2.03
CA LYS A 82 31.34 8.85 -1.54
C LYS A 82 32.12 9.41 -2.74
N PRO A 83 32.76 10.58 -2.65
CA PRO A 83 33.54 11.11 -3.76
C PRO A 83 34.54 10.03 -4.19
N VAL A 84 34.46 9.61 -5.45
CA VAL A 84 35.43 8.70 -6.04
C VAL A 84 36.78 9.43 -5.98
N SER A 85 37.66 8.95 -5.10
CA SER A 85 39.03 9.48 -5.01
C SER A 85 39.72 9.26 -6.35
N PRO A 86 40.28 10.30 -7.00
CA PRO A 86 40.93 10.14 -8.28
C PRO A 86 42.17 9.26 -8.08
N ARG A 87 42.10 8.03 -8.56
CA ARG A 87 43.24 7.11 -8.61
C ARG A 87 44.35 7.81 -9.40
N ASN A 88 45.49 8.03 -8.73
CA ASN A 88 46.76 8.44 -9.32
C ASN A 88 46.96 7.83 -10.71
N ARG A 89 46.97 8.68 -11.73
CA ARG A 89 47.59 8.35 -13.02
C ARG A 89 48.82 9.24 -13.16
N MET A 90 49.89 8.83 -12.50
CA MET A 90 51.25 9.24 -12.82
C MET A 90 52.04 7.97 -13.09
N ARG A 91 52.28 7.73 -14.39
CA ARG A 91 53.51 7.22 -15.00
C ARG A 91 53.32 7.26 -16.51
#